data_AF-A0A351I2U6-F1
#
_entry.id   AF-A0A351I2U6-F1
#
_cell.length_a   1.000
_cell.length_b   1.000
_cell.length_c   1.000
_cell.angle_alpha   90.00
_cell.angle_beta   90.00
_cell.angle_gamma   90.00
#
_symmetry.space_group_name_H-M   'P 1'
#
loop_
_entity.id
_entity.type
_entity.pdbx_description
1 polymer ?
#
loop_
_entity_poly.entity_id
_entity_poly.type
_entity_poly.pdbx_seq_one_letter_code
_entity_poly.pdbx_strand_id
1 'polypeptide(L)'
;MLPRAALALAALLALNIPAGAAFSAVAYDAKTAPLDELSRDLLTTNGYELREDGKIWDKISDAPVPRAGMSGLLAHLAGARRLKALLQLNILLNRGEGEKTPTGEEREIVRTIVRQNWPVFGVGTRRDFRSYFSLEELESLDKIPLRFEKDSGLSTLKDPEPEPVPAAAPSAAVIPPAAVAAASVPLATPDLGTLKPWTPPAAPAAVKPSTSVAAPAAPAPPAPAPETPKPGAPMVSAEQYAQFVAEGPYTKEGKALLQMIGQKAPDFCLPLLRRTVVTAIPQVVFDGARTGAGLRAGLVTQPDQADGLLIVALSPGPVYVERRQSLFSAKQAVLLAESPRFYAELGVPAPALDALRRDAVAAGTQNGDWGAAKVFADGSRRGSYSAPEQAGELLEQLLLLGLSREDLTASVYAARRWARTARLLFSSRVKDDFGQDSFLDGDRRAELRGWLERPDEDEDLTLGSWAAARVAALDPRRGGPESELAFEQRAGGTCVRAALEDALAQAARARARRVGTIESLLDAGLLAAKDAKAAAQRASDEEADARRRLFAALPACPPADTRREQSLRKAALLVAEASRAERALRERKAKEENHERKD
;
A
#
# COMPACT_ATOMS: atom_id res chain seq x y z
N MET A 1 10.47 67.58 -3.72
CA MET A 1 11.88 67.99 -3.49
C MET A 1 12.57 66.88 -2.71
N LEU A 2 13.63 66.30 -3.28
CA LEU A 2 14.75 65.64 -2.56
C LEU A 2 15.37 66.62 -1.52
N PRO A 3 16.11 66.20 -0.46
CA PRO A 3 17.31 65.32 -0.48
C PRO A 3 17.36 64.25 0.65
N ARG A 4 17.99 63.07 0.49
CA ARG A 4 19.43 62.68 0.43
C ARG A 4 20.22 62.81 1.74
N ALA A 5 20.44 61.65 2.39
CA ALA A 5 21.70 61.11 2.96
C ALA A 5 21.34 59.79 3.69
N ALA A 6 22.01 58.64 3.62
CA ALA A 6 23.23 58.14 2.99
C ALA A 6 23.03 56.60 2.85
N LEU A 7 23.32 55.91 1.74
CA LEU A 7 24.63 55.61 1.15
C LEU A 7 25.57 54.84 2.10
N ALA A 8 25.21 53.59 2.43
CA ALA A 8 26.14 52.53 2.84
C ALA A 8 25.41 51.16 2.95
N LEU A 9 25.04 50.52 1.84
CA LEU A 9 24.77 49.06 1.85
C LEU A 9 24.83 48.44 0.44
N ALA A 10 25.84 48.83 -0.36
CA ALA A 10 26.11 48.27 -1.69
C ALA A 10 27.45 47.52 -1.74
N ALA A 11 27.88 46.95 -0.62
CA ALA A 11 29.13 46.18 -0.51
C ALA A 11 28.97 44.98 0.43
N LEU A 12 28.11 44.02 0.04
CA LEU A 12 28.12 42.63 0.55
C LEU A 12 27.26 41.70 -0.33
N LEU A 13 27.30 41.95 -1.65
CA LEU A 13 26.68 41.13 -2.69
C LEU A 13 27.78 40.66 -3.65
N ALA A 14 28.63 39.76 -3.14
CA ALA A 14 29.47 38.80 -3.87
C ALA A 14 30.55 38.28 -2.91
N LEU A 15 30.32 37.14 -2.28
CA LEU A 15 31.35 36.19 -1.86
C LEU A 15 30.67 34.86 -1.44
N ASN A 16 30.91 33.82 -2.25
CA ASN A 16 30.82 32.39 -1.96
C ASN A 16 29.52 31.83 -1.35
N ILE A 17 28.65 31.30 -2.22
CA ILE A 17 27.94 30.05 -1.91
C ILE A 17 28.99 28.94 -2.01
N PRO A 18 29.42 28.28 -0.92
CA PRO A 18 30.12 27.02 -1.07
C PRO A 18 29.13 26.02 -1.65
N ALA A 19 29.41 25.56 -2.87
CA ALA A 19 28.90 24.30 -3.36
C ALA A 19 29.25 23.21 -2.33
N GLY A 20 28.25 22.46 -1.88
CA GLY A 20 28.45 21.27 -1.05
C GLY A 20 29.00 21.54 0.36
N ALA A 21 28.17 22.09 1.24
CA ALA A 21 28.29 21.72 2.65
C ALA A 21 27.79 20.27 2.79
N ALA A 22 28.66 19.32 2.43
CA ALA A 22 28.63 18.02 3.06
C ALA A 22 28.73 18.30 4.56
N PHE A 23 27.60 18.23 5.27
CA PHE A 23 27.66 18.03 6.70
C PHE A 23 28.56 16.83 6.89
N SER A 24 29.76 17.06 7.42
CA SER A 24 30.66 15.99 7.85
C SER A 24 29.88 15.20 8.88
N ALA A 25 29.19 14.16 8.41
CA ALA A 25 28.37 13.31 9.24
C ALA A 25 29.36 12.51 10.07
N VAL A 26 29.64 13.01 11.28
CA VAL A 26 30.62 12.42 12.20
C VAL A 26 30.28 10.94 12.32
N ALA A 27 31.20 10.08 11.90
CA ALA A 27 31.03 8.64 11.96
C ALA A 27 30.82 8.19 13.41
N TYR A 28 29.98 7.17 13.60
CA TYR A 28 29.84 6.56 14.92
C TYR A 28 31.14 5.86 15.32
N ASP A 29 31.64 6.15 16.53
CA ASP A 29 32.84 5.54 17.10
C ASP A 29 32.48 4.72 18.34
N ALA A 30 32.57 3.40 18.23
CA ALA A 30 32.28 2.45 19.28
C ALA A 30 33.26 2.50 20.45
N LYS A 31 34.44 3.13 20.30
CA LYS A 31 35.35 3.39 21.44
C LYS A 31 34.79 4.47 22.35
N THR A 32 34.16 5.48 21.77
CA THR A 32 33.53 6.58 22.53
C THR A 32 32.15 6.23 23.08
N ALA A 33 31.42 5.37 22.36
CA ALA A 33 30.10 4.90 22.73
C ALA A 33 30.02 3.36 22.55
N PRO A 34 30.42 2.58 23.57
CA PRO A 34 30.51 1.13 23.45
C PRO A 34 29.15 0.51 23.13
N LEU A 35 29.13 -0.35 22.13
CA LEU A 35 27.96 -1.13 21.76
C LEU A 35 27.79 -2.33 22.69
N ASP A 36 26.55 -2.58 23.10
CA ASP A 36 26.16 -3.81 23.75
C ASP A 36 26.28 -5.01 22.80
N GLU A 37 26.28 -6.21 23.37
CA GLU A 37 26.47 -7.46 22.63
C GLU A 37 25.39 -7.68 21.56
N LEU A 38 24.13 -7.35 21.88
CA LEU A 38 23.01 -7.45 20.93
C LEU A 38 23.18 -6.52 19.73
N SER A 39 23.53 -5.25 19.95
CA SER A 39 23.75 -4.29 18.86
C SER A 39 24.92 -4.71 17.98
N ARG A 40 26.00 -5.27 18.57
CA ARG A 40 27.11 -5.83 17.81
C ARG A 40 26.66 -7.01 16.94
N ASP A 41 25.91 -7.95 17.51
CA ASP A 41 25.37 -9.12 16.80
C ASP A 41 24.43 -8.72 15.65
N LEU A 42 23.57 -7.72 15.87
CA LEU A 42 22.69 -7.17 14.84
C LEU A 42 23.47 -6.56 13.68
N LEU A 43 24.53 -5.80 13.97
CA LEU A 43 25.36 -5.15 12.96
C LEU A 43 26.16 -6.20 12.16
N THR A 44 26.85 -7.11 12.82
CA THR A 44 27.70 -8.12 12.16
C THR A 44 26.88 -9.06 11.28
N THR A 45 25.70 -9.50 11.74
CA THR A 45 24.82 -10.40 10.98
C THR A 45 24.24 -9.73 9.73
N ASN A 46 24.13 -8.40 9.70
CA ASN A 46 23.55 -7.64 8.59
C ASN A 46 24.60 -6.93 7.73
N GLY A 47 25.85 -7.41 7.75
CA GLY A 47 26.88 -6.93 6.83
C GLY A 47 27.54 -5.60 7.25
N TYR A 48 27.44 -5.21 8.52
CA TYR A 48 28.24 -4.12 9.07
C TYR A 48 29.51 -4.66 9.75
N GLU A 49 30.61 -3.93 9.65
CA GLU A 49 31.89 -4.31 10.22
C GLU A 49 32.41 -3.25 11.19
N LEU A 50 32.82 -3.69 12.39
CA LEU A 50 33.54 -2.84 13.32
C LEU A 50 35.04 -2.92 13.00
N ARG A 51 35.60 -1.83 12.45
CA ARG A 51 37.03 -1.76 12.12
C ARG A 51 37.88 -1.43 13.36
N GLU A 52 39.19 -1.64 13.25
CA GLU A 52 40.17 -1.38 14.33
C GLU A 52 40.19 0.09 14.79
N ASP A 53 39.80 1.01 13.90
CA ASP A 53 39.67 2.43 14.23
C ASP A 53 38.54 2.71 15.22
N GLY A 54 37.62 1.76 15.44
CA GLY A 54 36.44 1.89 16.30
C GLY A 54 35.18 2.29 15.53
N LYS A 55 35.28 2.55 14.22
CA LYS A 55 34.15 2.97 13.39
C LYS A 55 33.42 1.77 12.81
N ILE A 56 32.12 1.95 12.61
CA ILE A 56 31.25 0.96 12.01
C ILE A 56 31.07 1.29 10.54
N TRP A 57 31.36 0.33 9.68
CA TRP A 57 31.28 0.45 8.23
C TRP A 57 30.20 -0.47 7.67
N ASP A 58 29.47 0.02 6.68
CA ASP A 58 28.59 -0.81 5.86
C ASP A 58 29.44 -1.50 4.77
N LYS A 59 29.42 -2.84 4.72
CA LYS A 59 30.20 -3.60 3.72
C LYS A 59 29.70 -3.40 2.30
N ILE A 60 28.42 -3.05 2.11
CA ILE A 60 27.83 -2.93 0.78
C ILE A 60 28.20 -1.58 0.16
N SER A 61 28.07 -0.49 0.92
CA SER A 61 28.39 0.85 0.43
C SER A 61 29.85 1.26 0.66
N ASP A 62 30.62 0.47 1.42
CA ASP A 62 31.96 0.78 1.91
C ASP A 62 32.03 2.22 2.47
N ALA A 63 31.07 2.56 3.33
CA ALA A 63 30.95 3.89 3.93
C ALA A 63 30.78 3.79 5.45
N PRO A 64 31.32 4.74 6.23
CA PRO A 64 31.15 4.76 7.67
C PRO A 64 29.72 5.18 8.03
N VAL A 65 29.12 4.48 9.00
CA VAL A 65 27.77 4.81 9.47
C VAL A 65 27.80 6.11 10.28
N PRO A 66 26.98 7.11 9.92
CA PRO A 66 26.95 8.38 10.63
C PRO A 66 26.34 8.22 12.02
N ARG A 67 26.87 8.94 13.02
CA ARG A 67 26.41 8.87 14.42
C ARG A 67 24.92 9.17 14.56
N ALA A 68 24.41 10.15 13.80
CA ALA A 68 22.99 10.52 13.80
C ALA A 68 22.06 9.42 13.26
N GLY A 69 22.57 8.52 12.40
CA GLY A 69 21.80 7.42 11.83
C GLY A 69 21.87 6.11 12.62
N MET A 70 22.78 6.00 13.60
CA MET A 70 23.03 4.73 14.29
C MET A 70 21.82 4.20 15.07
N SER A 71 21.10 5.07 15.79
CA SER A 71 19.91 4.66 16.55
C SER A 71 18.79 4.16 15.63
N GLY A 72 18.54 4.88 14.53
CA GLY A 72 17.57 4.48 13.50
C GLY A 72 17.96 3.17 12.82
N LEU A 73 19.24 2.98 12.51
CA LEU A 73 19.76 1.74 11.94
C LEU A 73 19.56 0.56 12.89
N LEU A 74 19.95 0.68 14.15
CA LEU A 74 19.78 -0.39 15.15
C LEU A 74 18.30 -0.73 15.38
N ALA A 75 17.42 0.27 15.42
CA ALA A 75 15.98 0.06 15.51
C ALA A 75 15.43 -0.69 14.28
N HIS A 76 15.89 -0.33 13.08
CA HIS A 76 15.52 -1.00 11.84
C HIS A 76 15.99 -2.48 11.82
N LEU A 77 17.25 -2.74 12.15
CA LEU A 77 17.82 -4.10 12.20
C LEU A 77 17.14 -4.97 13.26
N ALA A 78 16.84 -4.39 14.43
CA ALA A 78 16.06 -5.05 15.47
C ALA A 78 14.64 -5.38 14.97
N GLY A 79 13.96 -4.43 14.32
CA GLY A 79 12.65 -4.64 13.71
C GLY A 79 12.66 -5.76 12.66
N ALA A 80 13.65 -5.78 11.77
CA ALA A 80 13.81 -6.82 10.75
C ALA A 80 14.06 -8.20 11.37
N ARG A 81 14.91 -8.31 12.40
CA ARG A 81 15.15 -9.56 13.13
C ARG A 81 13.90 -10.05 13.84
N ARG A 82 13.16 -9.16 14.50
CA ARG A 82 11.87 -9.46 15.12
C ARG A 82 10.88 -10.01 14.10
N LEU A 83 10.73 -9.34 12.97
CA LEU A 83 9.82 -9.77 11.91
C LEU A 83 10.20 -11.15 11.37
N LYS A 84 11.49 -11.38 11.10
CA LYS A 84 12.00 -12.69 10.65
C LYS A 84 11.68 -13.79 11.66
N ALA A 85 11.90 -13.54 12.95
CA ALA A 85 11.59 -14.51 14.01
C ALA A 85 10.07 -14.79 14.11
N LEU A 86 9.24 -13.74 14.03
CA LEU A 86 7.78 -13.90 14.04
C LEU A 86 7.26 -14.68 12.83
N LEU A 87 7.84 -14.48 11.64
CA LEU A 87 7.50 -15.25 10.45
C LEU A 87 7.91 -16.72 10.60
N GLN A 88 9.11 -17.01 11.13
CA GLN A 88 9.55 -18.37 11.40
C GLN A 88 8.63 -19.07 12.41
N LEU A 89 8.25 -18.38 13.49
CA LEU A 89 7.30 -18.89 14.48
C LEU A 89 5.92 -19.12 13.89
N ASN A 90 5.43 -18.20 13.06
CA ASN A 90 4.15 -18.35 12.37
C ASN A 90 4.16 -19.57 11.44
N ILE A 91 5.21 -19.76 10.64
CA ILE A 91 5.36 -20.94 9.77
C ILE A 91 5.36 -22.23 10.59
N LEU A 92 6.08 -22.28 11.71
CA LEU A 92 6.14 -23.48 12.56
C LEU A 92 4.80 -23.76 13.23
N LEU A 93 4.16 -22.75 13.81
CA LEU A 93 2.90 -22.92 14.53
C LEU A 93 1.72 -23.24 13.59
N ASN A 94 1.80 -22.85 12.32
CA ASN A 94 0.78 -23.13 11.31
C ASN A 94 1.10 -24.36 10.44
N ARG A 95 2.22 -25.06 10.67
CA ARG A 95 2.60 -26.26 9.90
C ARG A 95 1.78 -27.49 10.29
N GLY A 96 1.24 -27.52 11.51
CA GLY A 96 0.36 -28.59 11.97
C GLY A 96 -1.03 -28.45 11.36
N GLU A 97 -1.32 -29.21 10.31
CA GLU A 97 -2.69 -29.37 9.77
C GLU A 97 -3.58 -30.05 10.82
N GLY A 98 -4.18 -29.27 11.73
CA GLY A 98 -5.29 -29.70 12.59
C GLY A 98 -4.94 -30.14 14.02
N GLU A 99 -3.67 -30.37 14.37
CA GLU A 99 -3.25 -30.58 15.76
C GLU A 99 -3.01 -29.23 16.45
N LYS A 100 -3.90 -28.85 17.37
CA LYS A 100 -3.84 -27.57 18.11
C LYS A 100 -2.62 -27.43 19.03
N THR A 101 -1.77 -28.45 19.14
CA THR A 101 -0.62 -28.46 20.04
C THR A 101 0.64 -28.85 19.28
N PRO A 102 1.69 -28.00 19.29
CA PRO A 102 2.97 -28.35 18.66
C PRO A 102 3.57 -29.59 19.31
N THR A 103 4.17 -30.45 18.48
CA THR A 103 4.91 -31.64 18.91
C THR A 103 6.07 -31.26 19.83
N GLY A 104 6.62 -32.23 20.58
CA GLY A 104 7.74 -31.97 21.50
C GLY A 104 8.96 -31.35 20.79
N GLU A 105 9.26 -31.81 19.58
CA GLU A 105 10.36 -31.28 18.75
C GLU A 105 10.07 -29.85 18.28
N GLU A 106 8.85 -29.57 17.80
CA GLU A 106 8.46 -28.22 17.38
C GLU A 106 8.47 -27.23 18.55
N ARG A 107 8.08 -27.67 19.76
CA ARG A 107 8.17 -26.86 20.97
C ARG A 107 9.61 -26.46 21.28
N GLU A 108 10.58 -27.36 21.11
CA GLU A 108 12.00 -27.02 21.32
C GLU A 108 12.53 -26.06 20.25
N ILE A 109 12.08 -26.19 19.00
CA ILE A 109 12.42 -25.24 17.94
C ILE A 109 11.83 -23.86 18.26
N VAL A 110 10.55 -23.79 18.69
CA VAL A 110 9.90 -22.56 19.14
C VAL A 110 10.65 -21.94 20.33
N ARG A 111 11.00 -22.74 21.35
CA ARG A 111 11.81 -22.30 22.49
C ARG A 111 13.13 -21.71 22.06
N THR A 112 13.83 -22.36 21.12
CA THR A 112 15.12 -21.92 20.61
C THR A 112 15.02 -20.58 19.89
N ILE A 113 14.06 -20.43 18.97
CA ILE A 113 13.83 -19.18 18.24
C ILE A 113 13.44 -18.07 19.22
N VAL A 114 12.56 -18.34 20.18
CA VAL A 114 12.12 -17.34 21.14
C VAL A 114 13.25 -16.93 22.09
N ARG A 115 14.09 -17.87 22.55
CA ARG A 115 15.26 -17.58 23.38
C ARG A 115 16.28 -16.69 22.65
N GLN A 116 16.57 -16.98 21.38
CA GLN A 116 17.51 -16.19 20.57
C GLN A 116 17.03 -14.78 20.23
N ASN A 117 15.72 -14.53 20.31
CA ASN A 117 15.11 -13.27 19.91
C ASN A 117 14.38 -12.55 21.05
N TRP A 118 14.44 -13.10 22.28
CA TRP A 118 13.81 -12.53 23.48
C TRP A 118 14.09 -11.03 23.66
N PRO A 119 15.34 -10.54 23.51
CA PRO A 119 15.67 -9.12 23.73
C PRO A 119 14.93 -8.17 22.78
N VAL A 120 14.56 -8.67 21.60
CA VAL A 120 13.95 -7.89 20.51
C VAL A 120 12.42 -7.96 20.54
N PHE A 121 11.85 -8.95 21.25
CA PHE A 121 10.41 -9.06 21.43
C PHE A 121 9.88 -8.04 22.43
N GLY A 122 8.80 -7.36 22.04
CA GLY A 122 8.05 -6.47 22.93
C GLY A 122 7.28 -7.25 24.00
N VAL A 123 6.77 -6.54 25.01
CA VAL A 123 6.15 -7.12 26.20
C VAL A 123 4.97 -8.05 25.86
N GLY A 124 4.12 -7.64 24.91
CA GLY A 124 2.98 -8.46 24.46
C GLY A 124 3.43 -9.80 23.86
N THR A 125 4.38 -9.76 22.93
CA THR A 125 4.92 -10.98 22.30
C THR A 125 5.59 -11.90 23.32
N ARG A 126 6.35 -11.36 24.28
CA ARG A 126 6.95 -12.16 25.37
C ARG A 126 5.87 -12.86 26.21
N ARG A 127 4.77 -12.16 26.52
CA ARG A 127 3.65 -12.71 27.27
C ARG A 127 3.04 -13.93 26.58
N ASP A 128 2.87 -13.87 25.27
CA ASP A 128 2.28 -14.95 24.47
C ASP A 128 3.13 -16.22 24.48
N PHE A 129 4.46 -16.10 24.63
CA PHE A 129 5.39 -17.23 24.65
C PHE A 129 5.78 -17.72 26.05
N ARG A 130 5.32 -17.08 27.13
CA ARG A 130 5.67 -17.50 28.50
C ARG A 130 5.30 -18.95 28.81
N SER A 131 4.20 -19.45 28.26
CA SER A 131 3.75 -20.84 28.46
C SER A 131 4.72 -21.89 27.92
N TYR A 132 5.68 -21.49 27.08
CA TYR A 132 6.68 -22.40 26.53
C TYR A 132 7.89 -22.56 27.46
N PHE A 133 8.12 -21.73 28.48
CA PHE A 133 9.33 -21.78 29.31
C PHE A 133 9.02 -22.18 30.75
N SER A 134 10.01 -22.71 31.46
CA SER A 134 9.90 -22.86 32.92
C SER A 134 10.01 -21.50 33.62
N LEU A 135 9.58 -21.42 34.88
CA LEU A 135 9.71 -20.17 35.66
C LEU A 135 11.18 -19.75 35.82
N GLU A 136 12.08 -20.70 36.06
CA GLU A 136 13.53 -20.44 36.18
C GLU A 136 14.12 -19.89 34.88
N GLU A 137 13.69 -20.44 33.73
CA GLU A 137 14.10 -19.94 32.42
C GLU A 137 13.57 -18.52 32.18
N LEU A 138 12.32 -18.23 32.53
CA LEU A 138 11.75 -16.89 32.39
C LEU A 138 12.48 -15.86 33.25
N GLU A 139 12.88 -16.21 34.47
CA GLU A 139 13.69 -15.34 35.32
C GLU A 139 15.07 -15.06 34.71
N SER A 140 15.67 -16.05 34.03
CA SER A 140 16.92 -15.85 33.30
C SER A 140 16.76 -14.94 32.09
N LEU A 141 15.63 -15.04 31.38
CA LEU A 141 15.32 -14.29 30.17
C LEU A 141 14.90 -12.85 30.47
N ASP A 142 14.15 -12.62 31.55
CA ASP A 142 13.68 -11.29 31.96
C ASP A 142 14.80 -10.44 32.61
N LYS A 143 15.95 -11.04 32.97
CA LYS A 143 17.17 -10.31 33.34
C LYS A 143 17.81 -9.57 32.15
N ILE A 144 17.41 -9.88 30.91
CA ILE A 144 17.93 -9.22 29.71
C ILE A 144 17.17 -7.90 29.48
N PRO A 145 17.83 -6.73 29.55
CA PRO A 145 17.16 -5.43 29.51
C PRO A 145 16.41 -5.15 28.20
N LEU A 146 15.21 -4.57 28.31
CA LEU A 146 14.41 -4.04 27.20
C LEU A 146 14.92 -2.66 26.79
N ARG A 147 15.37 -2.48 25.54
CA ARG A 147 15.89 -1.18 25.06
C ARG A 147 14.96 -0.39 24.14
N PHE A 148 14.04 -1.03 23.42
CA PHE A 148 13.37 -0.39 22.28
C PHE A 148 12.03 0.31 22.59
N GLU A 149 11.52 0.29 23.83
CA GLU A 149 10.23 0.92 24.15
C GLU A 149 10.36 2.33 24.73
N LYS A 150 11.53 2.75 25.23
CA LYS A 150 11.66 4.02 25.97
C LYS A 150 11.96 5.24 25.07
N ASP A 151 12.44 5.01 23.85
CA ASP A 151 12.79 6.08 22.89
C ASP A 151 11.77 6.25 21.75
N SER A 152 10.73 5.42 21.68
CA SER A 152 9.53 5.68 20.89
C SER A 152 8.64 6.67 21.66
N GLY A 153 9.03 7.95 21.62
CA GLY A 153 8.40 9.03 22.36
C GLY A 153 6.91 9.20 22.09
N LEU A 154 6.10 8.79 23.07
CA LEU A 154 4.77 9.35 23.32
C LEU A 154 4.38 9.21 24.79
N SER A 155 5.22 9.74 25.71
CA SER A 155 4.78 10.18 27.04
C SER A 155 5.90 10.90 27.78
N THR A 156 5.56 12.08 28.31
CA THR A 156 6.29 12.89 29.31
C THR A 156 7.63 13.51 28.88
N LEU A 157 7.52 14.69 28.25
CA LEU A 157 8.45 15.80 28.49
C LEU A 157 8.40 16.15 29.98
N LYS A 158 9.50 15.90 30.69
CA LYS A 158 9.82 16.58 31.94
C LYS A 158 11.22 17.14 31.78
N ASP A 159 11.32 18.46 31.72
CA ASP A 159 12.57 19.20 31.55
C ASP A 159 13.61 18.81 32.61
N PRO A 160 14.88 18.58 32.23
CA PRO A 160 15.97 18.56 33.19
C PRO A 160 16.47 19.97 33.46
N GLU A 161 16.35 20.36 34.72
CA GLU A 161 16.99 21.52 35.36
C GLU A 161 18.53 21.36 35.32
N PRO A 162 19.30 22.41 34.96
CA PRO A 162 20.75 22.29 34.79
C PRO A 162 21.51 22.48 36.10
N GLU A 163 22.23 21.43 36.54
CA GLU A 163 23.29 21.58 37.55
C GLU A 163 24.69 21.73 36.91
N PRO A 164 25.59 22.48 37.56
CA PRO A 164 26.77 23.06 36.93
C PRO A 164 27.98 22.11 36.83
N VAL A 165 28.76 22.33 35.79
CA VAL A 165 30.05 21.69 35.50
C VAL A 165 31.12 22.10 36.51
N PRO A 166 31.91 21.16 37.08
CA PRO A 166 33.24 21.47 37.59
C PRO A 166 34.35 21.00 36.64
N ALA A 167 35.42 21.78 36.70
CA ALA A 167 36.53 21.87 35.77
C ALA A 167 37.55 20.71 35.81
N ALA A 168 38.35 20.69 34.75
CA ALA A 168 39.41 19.76 34.41
C ALA A 168 40.58 19.66 35.41
N ALA A 169 41.24 18.51 35.43
CA ALA A 169 42.70 18.41 35.52
C ALA A 169 43.22 17.11 34.86
N PRO A 170 44.45 17.12 34.29
CA PRO A 170 44.95 16.10 33.37
C PRO A 170 45.90 15.10 34.06
N SER A 171 46.12 13.90 33.51
CA SER A 171 47.36 13.16 33.78
C SER A 171 47.71 12.04 32.80
N ALA A 172 48.92 12.18 32.27
CA ALA A 172 49.97 11.19 32.04
C ALA A 172 49.79 10.04 31.02
N ALA A 173 50.73 10.07 30.06
CA ALA A 173 51.11 9.00 29.15
C ALA A 173 52.01 7.96 29.82
N VAL A 174 51.87 6.67 29.47
CA VAL A 174 52.95 5.64 29.53
C VAL A 174 52.69 4.50 28.51
N ILE A 175 53.53 4.44 27.47
CA ILE A 175 54.36 3.34 26.89
C ILE A 175 53.76 1.90 26.72
N PRO A 176 54.02 1.20 25.58
CA PRO A 176 53.37 -0.04 25.16
C PRO A 176 54.13 -1.33 25.59
N PRO A 177 53.58 -2.53 25.28
CA PRO A 177 54.45 -3.59 24.79
C PRO A 177 53.93 -4.35 23.56
N ALA A 178 54.87 -4.47 22.62
CA ALA A 178 55.35 -5.67 21.94
C ALA A 178 54.36 -6.68 21.30
N ALA A 179 54.63 -6.85 20.00
CA ALA A 179 54.14 -7.89 19.11
C ALA A 179 54.45 -9.32 19.59
N VAL A 180 53.50 -10.22 19.33
CA VAL A 180 53.73 -11.66 19.25
C VAL A 180 53.32 -12.10 17.85
N ALA A 181 54.32 -12.55 17.08
CA ALA A 181 54.15 -13.28 15.84
C ALA A 181 53.87 -14.77 16.10
N ALA A 182 53.39 -15.46 15.05
CA ALA A 182 53.12 -16.90 14.91
C ALA A 182 51.63 -17.28 15.04
N ALA A 183 51.03 -18.14 14.23
CA ALA A 183 51.49 -18.90 13.07
C ALA A 183 50.27 -19.32 12.25
N SER A 184 50.48 -19.41 10.94
CA SER A 184 49.59 -19.95 9.93
C SER A 184 49.25 -21.43 10.15
N VAL A 185 47.97 -21.78 10.01
CA VAL A 185 47.49 -23.15 9.77
C VAL A 185 46.64 -23.12 8.50
N PRO A 186 46.90 -23.96 7.49
CA PRO A 186 46.12 -24.02 6.28
C PRO A 186 44.87 -24.88 6.52
N LEU A 187 43.68 -24.35 6.23
CA LEU A 187 42.46 -25.16 6.19
C LEU A 187 42.03 -25.36 4.74
N ALA A 188 42.02 -26.63 4.36
CA ALA A 188 41.66 -27.14 3.06
C ALA A 188 40.25 -26.70 2.61
N THR A 189 40.17 -26.24 1.38
CA THR A 189 38.93 -26.06 0.61
C THR A 189 38.39 -27.41 0.15
N PRO A 190 37.10 -27.75 0.39
CA PRO A 190 36.45 -28.82 -0.33
C PRO A 190 36.11 -28.39 -1.76
N ASP A 191 36.61 -29.18 -2.69
CA ASP A 191 36.44 -29.15 -4.14
C ASP A 191 34.96 -29.36 -4.52
N LEU A 192 34.34 -28.34 -5.13
CA LEU A 192 33.01 -28.40 -5.71
C LEU A 192 33.15 -28.61 -7.23
N GLY A 193 32.63 -29.76 -7.65
CA GLY A 193 32.72 -30.29 -9.01
C GLY A 193 32.55 -29.26 -10.13
N THR A 194 33.45 -29.42 -11.10
CA THR A 194 33.56 -28.71 -12.37
C THR A 194 32.27 -28.76 -13.19
N LEU A 195 31.52 -27.66 -13.18
CA LEU A 195 30.53 -27.36 -14.22
C LEU A 195 31.24 -26.73 -15.43
N LYS A 196 30.99 -27.33 -16.60
CA LYS A 196 31.50 -26.93 -17.92
C LYS A 196 31.37 -25.41 -18.16
N PRO A 197 32.44 -24.72 -18.59
CA PRO A 197 32.33 -23.33 -19.04
C PRO A 197 31.54 -23.27 -20.36
N TRP A 198 30.46 -22.48 -20.35
CA TRP A 198 29.68 -22.14 -21.54
C TRP A 198 30.48 -21.20 -22.44
N THR A 199 30.59 -21.54 -23.72
CA THR A 199 31.31 -20.79 -24.75
C THR A 199 30.29 -19.97 -25.56
N PRO A 200 30.45 -18.65 -25.70
CA PRO A 200 29.57 -17.84 -26.54
C PRO A 200 29.79 -18.17 -28.04
N PRO A 201 28.73 -18.16 -28.87
CA PRO A 201 28.85 -18.40 -30.31
C PRO A 201 29.59 -17.26 -31.02
N ALA A 202 30.37 -17.64 -32.03
CA ALA A 202 31.26 -16.78 -32.80
C ALA A 202 30.54 -15.60 -33.48
N ALA A 203 31.16 -14.42 -33.38
CA ALA A 203 30.77 -13.24 -34.13
C ALA A 203 30.86 -13.50 -35.65
N PRO A 204 29.83 -13.15 -36.45
CA PRO A 204 29.92 -13.26 -37.89
C PRO A 204 30.93 -12.25 -38.45
N ALA A 205 31.75 -12.75 -39.39
CA ALA A 205 32.82 -12.02 -40.04
C ALA A 205 32.31 -10.83 -40.88
N ALA A 206 33.13 -9.78 -40.92
CA ALA A 206 32.91 -8.57 -41.71
C ALA A 206 32.82 -8.89 -43.21
N VAL A 207 31.73 -8.46 -43.83
CA VAL A 207 31.55 -8.45 -45.30
C VAL A 207 31.97 -7.07 -45.83
N LYS A 208 32.89 -7.07 -46.79
CA LYS A 208 33.39 -5.89 -47.52
C LYS A 208 32.27 -5.19 -48.32
N PRO A 209 32.39 -3.88 -48.58
CA PRO A 209 31.36 -3.11 -49.29
C PRO A 209 31.34 -3.46 -50.78
N SER A 210 30.19 -3.92 -51.27
CA SER A 210 29.88 -3.97 -52.70
C SER A 210 29.13 -2.70 -53.08
N THR A 211 29.73 -1.96 -54.00
CA THR A 211 29.17 -0.82 -54.73
C THR A 211 27.89 -1.24 -55.44
N SER A 212 26.75 -0.61 -55.10
CA SER A 212 25.51 -0.72 -55.86
C SER A 212 24.98 0.65 -56.22
N VAL A 213 24.80 0.79 -57.53
CA VAL A 213 24.23 1.87 -58.34
C VAL A 213 22.99 2.52 -57.72
N ALA A 214 22.94 3.85 -57.81
CA ALA A 214 21.81 4.69 -57.43
C ALA A 214 20.56 4.39 -58.27
N ALA A 215 19.44 4.14 -57.59
CA ALA A 215 18.09 4.17 -58.15
C ALA A 215 17.34 5.38 -57.56
N PRO A 216 16.47 6.06 -58.33
CA PRO A 216 15.87 7.33 -57.95
C PRO A 216 14.90 7.18 -56.77
N ALA A 217 14.94 8.16 -55.87
CA ALA A 217 14.10 8.23 -54.69
C ALA A 217 12.61 8.31 -55.05
N ALA A 218 11.83 7.36 -54.53
CA ALA A 218 10.38 7.50 -54.42
C ALA A 218 10.06 8.60 -53.38
N PRO A 219 9.07 9.47 -53.62
CA PRO A 219 8.72 10.53 -52.68
C PRO A 219 8.22 9.92 -51.37
N ALA A 220 8.75 10.43 -50.26
CA ALA A 220 8.30 10.08 -48.92
C ALA A 220 6.78 10.32 -48.79
N PRO A 221 6.03 9.42 -48.12
CA PRO A 221 4.63 9.66 -47.83
C PRO A 221 4.50 10.96 -47.01
N PRO A 222 3.48 11.80 -47.30
CA PRO A 222 3.30 13.08 -46.61
C PRO A 222 3.16 12.83 -45.11
N ALA A 223 3.88 13.63 -44.32
CA ALA A 223 3.75 13.64 -42.87
C ALA A 223 2.27 13.77 -42.48
N PRO A 224 1.76 13.00 -41.50
CA PRO A 224 0.39 13.15 -41.04
C PRO A 224 0.18 14.58 -40.57
N ALA A 225 -0.85 15.23 -41.11
CA ALA A 225 -1.25 16.56 -40.70
C ALA A 225 -1.46 16.59 -39.18
N PRO A 226 -1.08 17.67 -38.47
CA PRO A 226 -1.38 17.82 -37.06
C PRO A 226 -2.89 17.67 -36.87
N GLU A 227 -3.30 16.66 -36.11
CA GLU A 227 -4.69 16.48 -35.72
C GLU A 227 -5.17 17.79 -35.09
N THR A 228 -6.13 18.44 -35.74
CA THR A 228 -6.86 19.58 -35.17
C THR A 228 -7.31 19.21 -33.75
N PRO A 229 -6.99 20.01 -32.72
CA PRO A 229 -7.40 19.71 -31.36
C PRO A 229 -8.92 19.59 -31.32
N LYS A 230 -9.38 18.41 -30.93
CA LYS A 230 -10.80 18.12 -30.68
C LYS A 230 -11.36 19.24 -29.78
N PRO A 231 -12.54 19.83 -30.09
CA PRO A 231 -13.10 20.89 -29.25
C PRO A 231 -13.15 20.42 -27.80
N GLY A 232 -12.56 21.20 -26.89
CA GLY A 232 -12.59 20.90 -25.47
C GLY A 232 -14.04 20.69 -25.04
N ALA A 233 -14.30 19.59 -24.33
CA ALA A 233 -15.63 19.26 -23.86
C ALA A 233 -16.22 20.46 -23.07
N PRO A 234 -17.52 20.79 -23.25
CA PRO A 234 -18.11 21.99 -22.68
C PRO A 234 -17.91 22.03 -21.15
N MET A 235 -17.42 23.16 -20.64
CA MET A 235 -17.32 23.39 -19.20
C MET A 235 -18.73 23.55 -18.61
N VAL A 236 -19.07 22.68 -17.66
CA VAL A 236 -20.33 22.77 -16.91
C VAL A 236 -20.13 23.71 -15.72
N SER A 237 -20.93 24.78 -15.64
CA SER A 237 -20.87 25.74 -14.52
C SER A 237 -21.44 25.15 -13.22
N ALA A 238 -21.15 25.80 -12.09
CA ALA A 238 -21.71 25.39 -10.80
C ALA A 238 -23.24 25.49 -10.77
N GLU A 239 -23.80 26.53 -11.39
CA GLU A 239 -25.24 26.78 -11.50
C GLU A 239 -25.92 25.73 -12.38
N GLN A 240 -25.32 25.41 -13.54
CA GLN A 240 -25.81 24.36 -14.43
C GLN A 240 -25.83 23.00 -13.73
N TYR A 241 -24.78 22.68 -12.97
CA TYR A 241 -24.73 21.46 -12.17
C TYR A 241 -25.84 21.46 -11.11
N ALA A 242 -26.01 22.55 -10.36
CA ALA A 242 -27.02 22.62 -9.31
C ALA A 242 -28.45 22.49 -9.87
N GLN A 243 -28.74 23.16 -10.99
CA GLN A 243 -30.01 23.05 -11.69
C GLN A 243 -30.25 21.62 -12.20
N PHE A 244 -29.23 21.02 -12.82
CA PHE A 244 -29.32 19.65 -13.32
C PHE A 244 -29.56 18.63 -12.19
N VAL A 245 -28.91 18.77 -11.04
CA VAL A 245 -29.15 17.89 -9.89
C VAL A 245 -30.57 18.10 -9.32
N ALA A 246 -31.07 19.33 -9.31
CA ALA A 246 -32.42 19.65 -8.84
C ALA A 246 -33.50 19.05 -9.74
N GLU A 247 -33.36 19.18 -11.06
CA GLU A 247 -34.34 18.73 -12.07
C GLU A 247 -34.15 17.26 -12.47
N GLY A 248 -32.95 16.72 -12.27
CA GLY A 248 -32.55 15.39 -12.75
C GLY A 248 -33.33 14.22 -12.13
N PRO A 249 -33.27 13.04 -12.77
CA PRO A 249 -34.05 11.84 -12.42
C PRO A 249 -33.47 11.07 -11.21
N TYR A 250 -33.02 11.80 -10.19
CA TYR A 250 -32.40 11.25 -8.99
C TYR A 250 -33.43 11.07 -7.87
N THR A 251 -33.22 10.06 -7.02
CA THR A 251 -33.96 9.92 -5.76
C THR A 251 -33.65 11.10 -4.82
N LYS A 252 -34.51 11.35 -3.84
CA LYS A 252 -34.26 12.41 -2.82
C LYS A 252 -32.89 12.26 -2.15
N GLU A 253 -32.52 11.03 -1.81
CA GLU A 253 -31.22 10.70 -1.23
C GLU A 253 -30.08 10.94 -2.22
N GLY A 254 -30.20 10.47 -3.47
CA GLY A 254 -29.20 10.72 -4.51
C GLY A 254 -28.96 12.22 -4.77
N LYS A 255 -30.03 13.03 -4.79
CA LYS A 255 -29.94 14.50 -4.91
C LYS A 255 -29.15 15.10 -3.74
N ALA A 256 -29.45 14.68 -2.51
CA ALA A 256 -28.75 15.17 -1.33
C ALA A 256 -27.24 14.84 -1.37
N LEU A 257 -26.88 13.62 -1.78
CA LEU A 257 -25.46 13.25 -1.94
C LEU A 257 -24.78 14.09 -3.03
N LEU A 258 -25.40 14.21 -4.21
CA LEU A 258 -24.84 15.00 -5.32
C LEU A 258 -24.69 16.49 -4.99
N GLN A 259 -25.61 17.06 -4.22
CA GLN A 259 -25.52 18.43 -3.72
C GLN A 259 -24.34 18.59 -2.76
N MET A 260 -24.19 17.67 -1.79
CA MET A 260 -23.07 17.68 -0.85
C MET A 260 -21.72 17.57 -1.58
N ILE A 261 -21.63 16.66 -2.56
CA ILE A 261 -20.43 16.52 -3.39
C ILE A 261 -20.15 17.81 -4.16
N GLY A 262 -21.16 18.41 -4.79
CA GLY A 262 -21.00 19.65 -5.56
C GLY A 262 -20.49 20.84 -4.74
N GLN A 263 -20.77 20.85 -3.42
CA GLN A 263 -20.34 21.89 -2.49
C GLN A 263 -18.96 21.64 -1.88
N LYS A 264 -18.62 20.37 -1.60
CA LYS A 264 -17.44 20.02 -0.78
C LYS A 264 -16.33 19.34 -1.56
N ALA A 265 -16.58 18.86 -2.78
CA ALA A 265 -15.56 18.20 -3.59
C ALA A 265 -14.37 19.13 -3.88
N PRO A 266 -13.13 18.59 -3.95
CA PRO A 266 -11.93 19.37 -4.26
C PRO A 266 -11.98 20.05 -5.62
N ASP A 267 -11.40 21.25 -5.72
CA ASP A 267 -11.54 22.09 -6.91
C ASP A 267 -10.95 21.45 -8.18
N PHE A 268 -9.86 20.68 -8.03
CA PHE A 268 -9.22 20.01 -9.16
C PHE A 268 -10.12 18.96 -9.83
N CYS A 269 -11.05 18.33 -9.10
CA CYS A 269 -11.92 17.30 -9.66
C CYS A 269 -13.31 17.80 -10.06
N LEU A 270 -13.72 19.00 -9.61
CA LEU A 270 -15.04 19.58 -9.89
C LEU A 270 -15.38 19.66 -11.41
N PRO A 271 -14.47 20.07 -12.31
CA PRO A 271 -14.80 20.14 -13.74
C PRO A 271 -15.18 18.77 -14.32
N LEU A 272 -14.40 17.73 -13.99
CA LEU A 272 -14.66 16.36 -14.45
C LEU A 272 -15.95 15.81 -13.82
N LEU A 273 -16.14 16.00 -12.52
CA LEU A 273 -17.34 15.57 -11.80
C LEU A 273 -18.60 16.15 -12.43
N ARG A 274 -18.66 17.48 -12.58
CA ARG A 274 -19.85 18.18 -13.09
C ARG A 274 -20.18 17.72 -14.50
N ARG A 275 -19.17 17.63 -15.36
CA ARG A 275 -19.32 17.08 -16.72
C ARG A 275 -19.84 15.66 -16.69
N THR A 276 -19.29 14.79 -15.83
CA THR A 276 -19.69 13.39 -15.75
C THR A 276 -21.15 13.25 -15.34
N VAL A 277 -21.58 13.97 -14.30
CA VAL A 277 -22.97 13.92 -13.82
C VAL A 277 -23.95 14.40 -14.90
N VAL A 278 -23.66 15.52 -15.56
CA VAL A 278 -24.55 16.10 -16.58
C VAL A 278 -24.58 15.29 -17.87
N THR A 279 -23.45 14.73 -18.30
CA THR A 279 -23.37 14.03 -19.60
C THR A 279 -23.65 12.53 -19.53
N ALA A 280 -23.25 11.86 -18.44
CA ALA A 280 -23.47 10.42 -18.28
C ALA A 280 -24.81 10.10 -17.61
N ILE A 281 -25.40 11.06 -16.89
CA ILE A 281 -26.67 10.94 -16.16
C ILE A 281 -26.77 9.60 -15.40
N PRO A 282 -25.79 9.28 -14.54
CA PRO A 282 -25.74 7.97 -13.91
C PRO A 282 -26.90 7.80 -12.92
N GLN A 283 -27.60 6.67 -12.93
CA GLN A 283 -28.60 6.39 -11.92
C GLN A 283 -27.91 6.02 -10.59
N VAL A 284 -28.24 6.73 -9.51
CA VAL A 284 -27.72 6.42 -8.17
C VAL A 284 -28.72 5.52 -7.45
N VAL A 285 -28.28 4.32 -7.04
CA VAL A 285 -29.12 3.34 -6.34
C VAL A 285 -28.44 2.86 -5.06
N PHE A 286 -29.21 2.59 -4.01
CA PHE A 286 -28.71 2.01 -2.76
C PHE A 286 -28.99 0.51 -2.76
N ASP A 287 -28.04 -0.27 -3.27
CA ASP A 287 -28.19 -1.71 -3.50
C ASP A 287 -26.83 -2.42 -3.37
N GLY A 288 -26.54 -2.95 -2.17
CA GLY A 288 -25.31 -3.68 -1.89
C GLY A 288 -25.12 -4.93 -2.76
N ALA A 289 -26.19 -5.53 -3.30
CA ALA A 289 -26.05 -6.66 -4.22
C ALA A 289 -25.52 -6.23 -5.60
N ARG A 290 -25.73 -4.96 -5.99
CA ARG A 290 -25.24 -4.37 -7.24
C ARG A 290 -23.85 -3.75 -7.11
N THR A 291 -23.39 -3.41 -5.90
CA THR A 291 -22.00 -2.93 -5.72
C THR A 291 -20.96 -4.02 -6.07
N GLY A 292 -21.39 -5.29 -6.12
CA GLY A 292 -20.60 -6.41 -6.59
C GLY A 292 -19.47 -6.74 -5.62
N ALA A 293 -18.26 -6.89 -6.14
CA ALA A 293 -17.07 -7.13 -5.32
C ALA A 293 -16.69 -5.94 -4.43
N GLY A 294 -17.10 -4.72 -4.82
CA GLY A 294 -16.92 -3.50 -4.05
C GLY A 294 -17.91 -3.48 -2.89
N LEU A 295 -17.40 -3.51 -1.65
CA LEU A 295 -18.24 -3.59 -0.46
C LEU A 295 -19.00 -2.28 -0.15
N ARG A 296 -18.64 -1.18 -0.84
CA ARG A 296 -19.11 0.19 -0.55
C ARG A 296 -19.82 0.86 -1.72
N ALA A 297 -19.24 0.78 -2.91
CA ALA A 297 -19.84 1.30 -4.13
C ALA A 297 -19.31 0.55 -5.36
N GLY A 298 -20.07 0.60 -6.46
CA GLY A 298 -19.66 0.01 -7.73
C GLY A 298 -20.40 0.61 -8.92
N LEU A 299 -19.72 0.63 -10.07
CA LEU A 299 -20.30 0.98 -11.37
C LEU A 299 -20.85 -0.28 -12.04
N VAL A 300 -22.11 -0.24 -12.45
CA VAL A 300 -22.80 -1.33 -13.14
C VAL A 300 -23.41 -0.78 -14.43
N THR A 301 -23.12 -1.44 -15.54
CA THR A 301 -23.85 -1.23 -16.80
C THR A 301 -25.03 -2.18 -16.84
N GLN A 302 -26.23 -1.69 -17.16
CA GLN A 302 -27.40 -2.53 -17.36
C GLN A 302 -27.48 -2.95 -18.84
N PRO A 303 -27.18 -4.22 -19.19
CA PRO A 303 -27.03 -4.65 -20.59
C PRO A 303 -28.37 -4.68 -21.36
N ASP A 304 -29.50 -4.78 -20.66
CA ASP A 304 -30.83 -4.96 -21.27
C ASP A 304 -31.53 -3.64 -21.68
N GLN A 305 -30.89 -2.48 -21.49
CA GLN A 305 -31.44 -1.19 -21.93
C GLN A 305 -30.66 -0.67 -23.15
N ALA A 306 -31.39 -0.15 -24.14
CA ALA A 306 -30.90 0.19 -25.47
C ALA A 306 -29.73 1.21 -25.51
N ASP A 307 -29.50 1.95 -24.41
CA ASP A 307 -28.40 2.93 -24.28
C ASP A 307 -27.39 2.57 -23.15
N GLY A 308 -27.49 1.37 -22.58
CA GLY A 308 -26.59 0.91 -21.51
C GLY A 308 -26.59 1.85 -20.31
N LEU A 309 -27.74 1.98 -19.64
CA LEU A 309 -27.89 2.84 -18.45
C LEU A 309 -26.77 2.57 -17.45
N LEU A 310 -26.04 3.63 -17.12
CA LEU A 310 -24.96 3.61 -16.15
C LEU A 310 -25.53 3.76 -14.76
N ILE A 311 -25.29 2.77 -13.91
CA ILE A 311 -25.76 2.75 -12.53
C ILE A 311 -24.55 2.86 -11.61
N VAL A 312 -24.58 3.84 -10.71
CA VAL A 312 -23.70 3.85 -9.54
C VAL A 312 -24.48 3.24 -8.38
N ALA A 313 -24.12 2.01 -8.03
CA ALA A 313 -24.65 1.34 -6.85
C ALA A 313 -23.84 1.75 -5.62
N LEU A 314 -24.54 2.15 -4.56
CA LEU A 314 -24.00 2.42 -3.23
C LEU A 314 -24.48 1.33 -2.28
N SER A 315 -23.59 0.85 -1.43
CA SER A 315 -23.93 -0.09 -0.37
C SER A 315 -24.57 0.70 0.77
N PRO A 316 -25.68 0.21 1.36
CA PRO A 316 -26.21 0.81 2.58
C PRO A 316 -25.29 0.56 3.79
N GLY A 317 -24.40 -0.42 3.71
CA GLY A 317 -23.52 -0.84 4.80
C GLY A 317 -23.13 -2.31 4.65
N PRO A 318 -22.02 -2.76 5.27
CA PRO A 318 -21.52 -4.11 5.07
C PRO A 318 -22.41 -5.10 5.81
N VAL A 319 -22.62 -6.27 5.19
CA VAL A 319 -23.20 -7.42 5.87
C VAL A 319 -22.07 -8.23 6.48
N TYR A 320 -22.20 -8.60 7.75
CA TYR A 320 -21.17 -9.35 8.45
C TYR A 320 -21.71 -10.25 9.54
N VAL A 321 -20.91 -11.24 9.92
CA VAL A 321 -21.12 -12.07 11.11
C VAL A 321 -19.94 -11.93 12.04
N GLU A 322 -20.20 -11.82 13.34
CA GLU A 322 -19.16 -11.84 14.36
C GLU A 322 -19.00 -13.26 14.89
N ARG A 323 -17.79 -13.81 14.80
CA ARG A 323 -17.47 -15.13 15.35
C ARG A 323 -16.30 -15.02 16.31
N ARG A 324 -16.39 -15.76 17.42
CA ARG A 324 -15.30 -15.93 18.36
C ARG A 324 -14.55 -17.20 17.98
N GLN A 325 -13.32 -17.08 17.48
CA GLN A 325 -12.52 -18.24 17.07
C GLN A 325 -12.11 -19.12 18.26
N SER A 326 -11.90 -18.52 19.44
CA SER A 326 -11.62 -19.25 20.68
C SER A 326 -12.22 -18.54 21.90
N LEU A 327 -12.30 -19.23 23.05
CA LEU A 327 -12.76 -18.64 24.31
C LEU A 327 -11.94 -17.42 24.76
N PHE A 328 -10.74 -17.21 24.21
CA PHE A 328 -9.85 -16.10 24.55
C PHE A 328 -9.56 -15.16 23.38
N SER A 329 -9.99 -15.49 22.15
CA SER A 329 -9.80 -14.60 21.01
C SER A 329 -10.81 -13.45 21.04
N ALA A 330 -10.40 -12.32 20.46
CA ALA A 330 -11.33 -11.28 20.05
C ALA A 330 -12.37 -11.86 19.07
N LYS A 331 -13.54 -11.22 19.00
CA LYS A 331 -14.51 -11.51 17.96
C LYS A 331 -13.93 -11.03 16.64
N GLN A 332 -13.92 -11.90 15.63
CA GLN A 332 -13.57 -11.55 14.27
C GLN A 332 -14.85 -11.33 13.47
N ALA A 333 -14.93 -10.20 12.78
CA ALA A 333 -16.00 -9.93 11.83
C ALA A 333 -15.64 -10.53 10.47
N VAL A 334 -16.54 -11.35 9.92
CA VAL A 334 -16.43 -11.88 8.55
C VAL A 334 -17.39 -11.11 7.68
N LEU A 335 -16.86 -10.32 6.74
CA LEU A 335 -17.65 -9.52 5.80
C LEU A 335 -18.18 -10.40 4.67
N LEU A 336 -19.46 -10.25 4.35
CA LEU A 336 -20.18 -11.04 3.38
C LEU A 336 -20.58 -10.19 2.18
N ALA A 337 -20.42 -10.75 0.98
CA ALA A 337 -20.89 -10.09 -0.23
C ALA A 337 -22.42 -10.21 -0.30
N GLU A 338 -23.11 -9.15 -0.69
CA GLU A 338 -24.57 -9.20 -0.80
C GLU A 338 -25.04 -9.80 -2.13
N SER A 339 -24.18 -9.81 -3.14
CA SER A 339 -24.53 -10.25 -4.48
C SER A 339 -24.61 -11.78 -4.56
N PRO A 340 -25.74 -12.39 -4.96
CA PRO A 340 -25.81 -13.83 -5.19
C PRO A 340 -24.83 -14.31 -6.27
N ARG A 341 -24.50 -13.44 -7.24
CA ARG A 341 -23.52 -13.73 -8.30
C ARG A 341 -22.14 -14.02 -7.73
N PHE A 342 -21.74 -13.35 -6.66
CA PHE A 342 -20.46 -13.58 -5.99
C PHE A 342 -20.32 -15.03 -5.51
N TYR A 343 -21.37 -15.56 -4.87
CA TYR A 343 -21.37 -16.94 -4.38
C TYR A 343 -21.44 -17.96 -5.53
N ALA A 344 -22.22 -17.65 -6.57
CA ALA A 344 -22.27 -18.46 -7.77
C ALA A 344 -20.90 -18.56 -8.47
N GLU A 345 -20.14 -17.46 -8.56
CA GLU A 345 -18.78 -17.45 -9.11
C GLU A 345 -17.77 -18.24 -8.27
N LEU A 346 -17.99 -18.31 -6.96
CA LEU A 346 -17.22 -19.18 -6.05
C LEU A 346 -17.67 -20.65 -6.12
N GLY A 347 -18.77 -20.95 -6.80
CA GLY A 347 -19.34 -22.30 -6.85
C GLY A 347 -19.93 -22.78 -5.53
N VAL A 348 -20.30 -21.85 -4.63
CA VAL A 348 -20.88 -22.14 -3.30
C VAL A 348 -22.28 -21.54 -3.18
N PRO A 349 -23.18 -22.11 -2.35
CA PRO A 349 -24.46 -21.50 -2.09
C PRO A 349 -24.30 -20.18 -1.31
N ALA A 350 -25.18 -19.22 -1.58
CA ALA A 350 -25.26 -18.01 -0.77
C ALA A 350 -25.73 -18.38 0.66
N PRO A 351 -25.10 -17.83 1.72
CA PRO A 351 -25.55 -18.07 3.09
C PRO A 351 -27.00 -17.63 3.29
N ALA A 352 -27.80 -18.47 3.94
CA ALA A 352 -29.19 -18.18 4.28
C ALA A 352 -29.27 -17.29 5.53
N LEU A 353 -28.73 -16.07 5.45
CA LEU A 353 -28.72 -15.11 6.54
C LEU A 353 -29.76 -14.01 6.35
N ASP A 354 -30.40 -13.60 7.42
CA ASP A 354 -31.41 -12.54 7.44
C ASP A 354 -30.81 -11.20 7.00
N ALA A 355 -29.57 -10.87 7.39
CA ALA A 355 -28.93 -9.62 6.95
C ALA A 355 -28.72 -9.53 5.43
N LEU A 356 -28.69 -10.67 4.71
CA LEU A 356 -28.58 -10.70 3.24
C LEU A 356 -29.94 -10.55 2.55
N ARG A 357 -31.04 -10.66 3.29
CA ARG A 357 -32.40 -10.51 2.77
C ARG A 357 -32.86 -9.06 2.86
N ARG A 358 -33.53 -8.58 1.81
CA ARG A 358 -34.01 -7.18 1.74
C ARG A 358 -35.22 -6.92 2.63
N ASP A 359 -36.03 -7.94 2.84
CA ASP A 359 -37.29 -7.94 3.58
C ASP A 359 -37.14 -8.33 5.06
N ALA A 360 -35.92 -8.68 5.50
CA ALA A 360 -35.70 -9.07 6.88
C ALA A 360 -35.88 -7.90 7.85
N VAL A 361 -36.61 -8.16 8.93
CA VAL A 361 -36.81 -7.21 10.02
C VAL A 361 -35.67 -7.37 11.03
N ALA A 362 -35.00 -6.27 11.34
CA ALA A 362 -33.96 -6.27 12.36
C ALA A 362 -34.57 -6.53 13.75
N ALA A 363 -33.94 -7.41 14.53
CA ALA A 363 -34.29 -7.65 15.93
C ALA A 363 -33.89 -6.48 16.84
N GLY A 364 -32.91 -5.69 16.42
CA GLY A 364 -32.51 -4.46 17.11
C GLY A 364 -31.41 -3.71 16.38
N THR A 365 -30.94 -2.63 16.99
CA THR A 365 -29.82 -1.82 16.51
C THR A 365 -28.75 -1.71 17.59
N GLN A 366 -27.48 -1.87 17.22
CA GLN A 366 -26.33 -1.74 18.12
C GLN A 366 -25.26 -0.88 17.45
N ASN A 367 -24.56 -0.05 18.21
CA ASN A 367 -23.39 0.64 17.67
C ASN A 367 -22.19 -0.32 17.71
N GLY A 368 -21.44 -0.40 16.60
CA GLY A 368 -20.21 -1.18 16.47
C GLY A 368 -19.17 -0.44 15.62
N ASP A 369 -18.15 -1.18 15.19
CA ASP A 369 -17.02 -0.63 14.41
C ASP A 369 -17.43 -0.02 13.06
N TRP A 370 -18.61 -0.42 12.57
CA TRP A 370 -19.24 0.02 11.32
C TRP A 370 -20.39 1.00 11.54
N GLY A 371 -20.38 1.72 12.67
CA GLY A 371 -21.45 2.64 13.05
C GLY A 371 -22.68 1.91 13.60
N ALA A 372 -23.87 2.40 13.28
CA ALA A 372 -25.11 1.74 13.67
C ALA A 372 -25.31 0.45 12.86
N ALA A 373 -25.32 -0.69 13.53
CA ALA A 373 -25.54 -1.99 12.95
C ALA A 373 -26.93 -2.53 13.31
N LYS A 374 -27.71 -2.88 12.29
CA LYS A 374 -28.93 -3.67 12.46
C LYS A 374 -28.52 -5.11 12.78
N VAL A 375 -29.05 -5.64 13.88
CA VAL A 375 -28.81 -7.01 14.33
C VAL A 375 -30.06 -7.84 14.03
N PHE A 376 -29.88 -8.99 13.40
CA PHE A 376 -30.97 -9.88 13.01
C PHE A 376 -31.07 -11.10 13.95
N ALA A 377 -32.17 -11.84 13.86
CA ALA A 377 -32.48 -12.94 14.77
C ALA A 377 -31.48 -14.09 14.67
N ASP A 378 -30.95 -14.34 13.47
CA ASP A 378 -29.89 -15.32 13.18
C ASP A 378 -28.48 -14.88 13.65
N GLY A 379 -28.36 -13.70 14.27
CA GLY A 379 -27.10 -13.13 14.74
C GLY A 379 -26.27 -12.45 13.65
N SER A 380 -26.73 -12.46 12.39
CA SER A 380 -26.13 -11.67 11.32
C SER A 380 -26.35 -10.17 11.54
N ARG A 381 -25.46 -9.36 10.98
CA ARG A 381 -25.42 -7.91 11.20
C ARG A 381 -25.31 -7.18 9.87
N ARG A 382 -25.92 -6.01 9.79
CA ARG A 382 -25.78 -5.07 8.68
C ARG A 382 -25.41 -3.71 9.24
N GLY A 383 -24.18 -3.25 8.96
CA GLY A 383 -23.78 -1.89 9.30
C GLY A 383 -24.57 -0.85 8.50
N SER A 384 -24.36 0.42 8.82
CA SER A 384 -24.93 1.53 8.07
C SER A 384 -23.87 2.58 7.81
N TYR A 385 -23.67 2.93 6.54
CA TYR A 385 -22.81 4.04 6.18
C TYR A 385 -23.54 5.37 6.33
N SER A 386 -22.82 6.38 6.80
CA SER A 386 -23.39 7.73 6.93
C SER A 386 -23.58 8.38 5.55
N ALA A 387 -24.48 9.37 5.45
CA ALA A 387 -24.67 10.09 4.19
C ALA A 387 -23.38 10.78 3.69
N PRO A 388 -22.55 11.42 4.55
CA PRO A 388 -21.28 11.97 4.08
C PRO A 388 -20.28 10.89 3.62
N GLU A 389 -20.27 9.71 4.26
CA GLU A 389 -19.43 8.60 3.78
C GLU A 389 -19.89 8.11 2.40
N GLN A 390 -21.20 7.89 2.23
CA GLN A 390 -21.80 7.52 0.94
C GLN A 390 -21.54 8.57 -0.15
N ALA A 391 -21.54 9.85 0.19
CA ALA A 391 -21.18 10.93 -0.73
C ALA A 391 -19.71 10.82 -1.18
N GLY A 392 -18.80 10.47 -0.26
CA GLY A 392 -17.39 10.21 -0.59
C GLY A 392 -17.22 9.01 -1.54
N GLU A 393 -17.91 7.91 -1.29
CA GLU A 393 -17.89 6.72 -2.17
C GLU A 393 -18.50 7.02 -3.55
N LEU A 394 -19.61 7.76 -3.59
CA LEU A 394 -20.25 8.21 -4.81
C LEU A 394 -19.31 9.12 -5.63
N LEU A 395 -18.62 10.06 -4.97
CA LEU A 395 -17.61 10.91 -5.60
C LEU A 395 -16.54 10.06 -6.29
N GLU A 396 -15.96 9.09 -5.60
CA GLU A 396 -14.92 8.21 -6.17
C GLU A 396 -15.43 7.49 -7.43
N GLN A 397 -16.63 6.90 -7.39
CA GLN A 397 -17.20 6.20 -8.55
C GLN A 397 -17.53 7.14 -9.73
N LEU A 398 -18.06 8.33 -9.46
CA LEU A 398 -18.34 9.32 -10.51
C LEU A 398 -17.05 9.79 -11.19
N LEU A 399 -15.98 9.99 -10.43
CA LEU A 399 -14.68 10.36 -10.99
C LEU A 399 -14.09 9.23 -11.84
N LEU A 400 -14.15 7.98 -11.36
CA LEU A 400 -13.72 6.82 -12.15
C LEU A 400 -14.52 6.66 -13.45
N LEU A 401 -15.83 6.90 -13.41
CA LEU A 401 -16.68 6.91 -14.60
C LEU A 401 -16.25 8.03 -15.57
N GLY A 402 -16.02 9.23 -15.07
CA GLY A 402 -15.57 10.37 -15.88
C GLY A 402 -14.23 10.09 -16.56
N LEU A 403 -13.25 9.60 -15.80
CA LEU A 403 -11.93 9.24 -16.32
C LEU A 403 -12.03 8.13 -17.39
N SER A 404 -12.89 7.14 -17.18
CA SER A 404 -13.10 6.07 -18.16
C SER A 404 -13.70 6.57 -19.46
N ARG A 405 -14.59 7.57 -19.42
CA ARG A 405 -15.21 8.15 -20.62
C ARG A 405 -14.27 9.06 -21.42
N GLU A 406 -13.20 9.53 -20.78
CA GLU A 406 -12.19 10.39 -21.38
C GLU A 406 -10.93 9.63 -21.80
N ASP A 407 -10.97 8.30 -21.77
CA ASP A 407 -9.85 7.41 -22.04
C ASP A 407 -8.62 7.71 -21.15
N LEU A 408 -8.86 8.26 -19.96
CA LEU A 408 -7.82 8.57 -18.96
C LEU A 408 -7.53 7.39 -18.03
N THR A 409 -8.13 6.23 -18.28
CA THR A 409 -7.93 4.98 -17.53
C THR A 409 -6.81 4.10 -18.07
N ALA A 410 -5.94 4.64 -18.94
CA ALA A 410 -4.79 3.89 -19.47
C ALA A 410 -3.86 3.37 -18.37
N SER A 411 -3.81 4.06 -17.23
CA SER A 411 -3.31 3.50 -15.97
C SER A 411 -4.46 3.44 -14.96
N VAL A 412 -4.92 2.22 -14.65
CA VAL A 412 -5.95 2.00 -13.62
C VAL A 412 -5.46 2.51 -12.26
N TYR A 413 -4.15 2.46 -12.02
CA TYR A 413 -3.54 2.96 -10.80
C TYR A 413 -3.74 4.46 -10.67
N ALA A 414 -3.33 5.23 -11.68
CA ALA A 414 -3.48 6.68 -11.66
C ALA A 414 -4.93 7.11 -11.47
N ALA A 415 -5.84 6.48 -12.20
CA ALA A 415 -7.27 6.79 -12.11
C ALA A 415 -7.81 6.56 -10.70
N ARG A 416 -7.47 5.42 -10.08
CA ARG A 416 -7.87 5.10 -8.71
C ARG A 416 -7.20 6.00 -7.68
N ARG A 417 -5.90 6.28 -7.81
CA ARG A 417 -5.19 7.21 -6.92
C ARG A 417 -5.83 8.58 -6.94
N TRP A 418 -6.06 9.12 -8.13
CA TRP A 418 -6.66 10.45 -8.28
C TRP A 418 -8.08 10.52 -7.70
N ALA A 419 -8.93 9.53 -8.00
CA ALA A 419 -10.28 9.46 -7.45
C ALA A 419 -10.30 9.25 -5.91
N ARG A 420 -9.40 8.41 -5.39
CA ARG A 420 -9.21 8.20 -3.94
C ARG A 420 -8.76 9.48 -3.24
N THR A 421 -7.74 10.17 -3.76
CA THR A 421 -7.27 11.45 -3.20
C THR A 421 -8.41 12.46 -3.15
N ALA A 422 -9.25 12.53 -4.20
CA ALA A 422 -10.43 13.39 -4.18
C ALA A 422 -11.43 13.01 -3.06
N ARG A 423 -11.71 11.72 -2.85
CA ARG A 423 -12.56 11.24 -1.74
C ARG A 423 -11.99 11.55 -0.37
N LEU A 424 -10.68 11.37 -0.17
CA LEU A 424 -10.02 11.64 1.11
C LEU A 424 -10.00 13.13 1.44
N LEU A 425 -9.72 13.97 0.43
CA LEU A 425 -9.82 15.43 0.57
C LEU A 425 -11.26 15.89 0.86
N PHE A 426 -12.26 15.30 0.18
CA PHE A 426 -13.66 15.53 0.49
C PHE A 426 -13.96 15.16 1.95
N SER A 427 -13.51 13.98 2.40
CA SER A 427 -13.73 13.51 3.77
C SER A 427 -13.03 14.41 4.79
N SER A 428 -11.84 14.93 4.50
CA SER A 428 -11.17 15.90 5.37
C SER A 428 -11.96 17.21 5.47
N ARG A 429 -12.51 17.73 4.37
CA ARG A 429 -13.32 18.96 4.41
C ARG A 429 -14.62 18.77 5.20
N VAL A 430 -15.26 17.61 5.06
CA VAL A 430 -16.45 17.25 5.85
C VAL A 430 -16.09 17.12 7.32
N LYS A 431 -14.93 16.51 7.66
CA LYS A 431 -14.45 16.43 9.04
C LYS A 431 -14.34 17.82 9.68
N ASP A 432 -13.88 18.82 8.94
CA ASP A 432 -13.77 20.19 9.44
C ASP A 432 -15.16 20.78 9.80
N ASP A 433 -16.21 20.46 9.04
CA ASP A 433 -17.58 20.93 9.33
C ASP A 433 -18.19 20.25 10.57
N PHE A 434 -17.91 18.95 10.77
CA PHE A 434 -18.46 18.16 11.87
C PHE A 434 -17.60 18.19 13.14
N GLY A 435 -16.37 18.71 13.07
CA GLY A 435 -15.38 18.68 14.14
C GLY A 435 -14.82 17.29 14.48
N GLN A 436 -15.27 16.23 13.79
CA GLN A 436 -14.86 14.84 14.04
C GLN A 436 -15.04 13.96 12.81
N ASP A 437 -14.30 12.85 12.77
CA ASP A 437 -14.34 11.83 11.71
C ASP A 437 -15.24 10.62 12.07
N SER A 438 -16.20 10.82 12.98
CA SER A 438 -17.12 9.78 13.46
C SER A 438 -18.13 9.32 12.41
N PHE A 439 -18.35 10.13 11.36
CA PHE A 439 -19.19 9.79 10.22
C PHE A 439 -18.57 8.73 9.31
N LEU A 440 -17.25 8.52 9.39
CA LEU A 440 -16.55 7.44 8.72
C LEU A 440 -16.57 6.19 9.61
N ASP A 441 -16.77 5.02 9.01
CA ASP A 441 -16.49 3.75 9.67
C ASP A 441 -14.99 3.59 10.03
N GLY A 442 -14.69 2.57 10.84
CA GLY A 442 -13.34 2.31 11.33
C GLY A 442 -12.26 2.26 10.24
N ASP A 443 -12.53 1.59 9.12
CA ASP A 443 -11.55 1.43 8.04
C ASP A 443 -11.32 2.76 7.31
N ARG A 444 -12.38 3.48 6.94
CA ARG A 444 -12.26 4.78 6.25
C ARG A 444 -11.63 5.85 7.14
N ARG A 445 -11.88 5.77 8.44
CA ARG A 445 -11.25 6.64 9.42
C ARG A 445 -9.76 6.35 9.53
N ALA A 446 -9.38 5.07 9.63
CA ALA A 446 -7.98 4.65 9.67
C ALA A 446 -7.25 5.05 8.38
N GLU A 447 -7.89 4.86 7.23
CA GLU A 447 -7.38 5.27 5.92
C GLU A 447 -7.14 6.79 5.87
N LEU A 448 -8.13 7.60 6.27
CA LEU A 448 -7.99 9.06 6.27
C LEU A 448 -6.85 9.52 7.21
N ARG A 449 -6.72 8.91 8.39
CA ARG A 449 -5.64 9.22 9.33
C ARG A 449 -4.28 8.80 8.80
N GLY A 450 -4.15 7.58 8.28
CA GLY A 450 -2.93 7.08 7.65
C GLY A 450 -2.47 7.99 6.51
N TRP A 451 -3.38 8.39 5.64
CA TRP A 451 -3.09 9.31 4.54
C TRP A 451 -2.71 10.72 5.01
N LEU A 452 -3.32 11.23 6.08
CA LEU A 452 -2.98 12.55 6.65
C LEU A 452 -1.62 12.55 7.36
N GLU A 453 -1.31 11.48 8.10
CA GLU A 453 -0.11 11.37 8.94
C GLU A 453 1.12 10.90 8.15
N ARG A 454 0.95 9.87 7.31
CA ARG A 454 2.03 9.12 6.63
C ARG A 454 1.63 8.78 5.19
N PRO A 455 1.53 9.79 4.32
CA PRO A 455 1.00 9.66 2.96
C PRO A 455 1.83 8.73 2.06
N ASP A 456 3.15 8.77 2.18
CA ASP A 456 4.04 7.95 1.34
C ASP A 456 3.91 6.46 1.74
N GLU A 457 3.85 6.16 3.04
CA GLU A 457 3.60 4.80 3.54
C GLU A 457 2.18 4.31 3.20
N ASP A 458 1.18 5.19 3.33
CA ASP A 458 -0.20 4.90 2.97
C ASP A 458 -0.35 4.57 1.48
N GLU A 459 0.43 5.23 0.61
CA GLU A 459 0.46 4.92 -0.81
C GLU A 459 0.98 3.50 -1.08
N ASP A 460 2.10 3.13 -0.47
CA ASP A 460 2.69 1.78 -0.61
C ASP A 460 1.74 0.70 -0.08
N LEU A 461 1.11 0.95 1.08
CA LEU A 461 0.10 0.06 1.66
C LEU A 461 -1.13 -0.04 0.76
N THR A 462 -1.59 1.09 0.22
CA THR A 462 -2.75 1.14 -0.68
C THR A 462 -2.48 0.38 -1.96
N LEU A 463 -1.30 0.55 -2.56
CA LEU A 463 -0.81 -0.21 -3.72
C LEU A 463 -0.83 -1.71 -3.45
N GLY A 464 -0.26 -2.14 -2.33
CA GLY A 464 -0.29 -3.54 -1.89
C GLY A 464 -1.72 -4.05 -1.69
N SER A 465 -2.57 -3.25 -1.04
CA SER A 465 -3.96 -3.61 -0.78
C SER A 465 -4.79 -3.72 -2.06
N TRP A 466 -4.57 -2.85 -3.04
CA TRP A 466 -5.29 -2.85 -4.31
C TRP A 466 -4.84 -4.00 -5.21
N ALA A 467 -3.54 -4.31 -5.20
CA ALA A 467 -3.01 -5.50 -5.86
C ALA A 467 -3.57 -6.80 -5.26
N ALA A 468 -3.83 -6.80 -3.94
CA ALA A 468 -4.42 -7.92 -3.22
C ALA A 468 -5.96 -7.98 -3.35
N ALA A 469 -6.64 -6.83 -3.38
CA ALA A 469 -8.09 -6.71 -3.39
C ALA A 469 -8.69 -7.25 -4.70
N ARG A 470 -9.99 -7.54 -4.66
CA ARG A 470 -10.84 -8.26 -5.65
C ARG A 470 -10.82 -7.73 -7.09
N VAL A 471 -10.00 -6.73 -7.40
CA VAL A 471 -9.90 -6.10 -8.72
C VAL A 471 -8.67 -6.68 -9.40
N ALA A 472 -8.87 -7.56 -10.37
CA ALA A 472 -7.80 -8.16 -11.18
C ALA A 472 -6.98 -7.15 -12.01
N ALA A 473 -7.21 -5.84 -11.84
CA ALA A 473 -6.69 -4.80 -12.72
C ALA A 473 -5.36 -4.18 -12.27
N LEU A 474 -4.94 -4.34 -11.01
CA LEU A 474 -3.72 -3.72 -10.50
C LEU A 474 -2.63 -4.76 -10.27
N ASP A 475 -1.71 -4.85 -11.23
CA ASP A 475 -0.50 -5.65 -11.10
C ASP A 475 0.55 -4.85 -10.32
N PRO A 476 1.07 -5.34 -9.18
CA PRO A 476 2.11 -4.65 -8.43
C PRO A 476 3.39 -4.41 -9.25
N ARG A 477 3.61 -5.17 -10.32
CA ARG A 477 4.72 -4.95 -11.27
C ARG A 477 4.52 -3.73 -12.17
N ARG A 478 3.28 -3.26 -12.32
CA ARG A 478 2.93 -2.11 -13.17
C ARG A 478 2.87 -0.80 -12.39
N GLY A 479 2.66 -0.83 -11.07
CA GLY A 479 2.87 0.32 -10.17
C GLY A 479 2.27 1.64 -10.67
N GLY A 480 3.04 2.72 -10.55
CA GLY A 480 2.71 4.05 -11.07
C GLY A 480 2.76 4.14 -12.61
N PRO A 481 2.26 5.22 -13.23
CA PRO A 481 2.24 5.37 -14.70
C PRO A 481 3.61 5.25 -15.36
N GLU A 482 4.67 5.69 -14.66
CA GLU A 482 6.05 5.56 -15.13
C GLU A 482 6.54 4.11 -15.08
N SER A 483 6.21 3.38 -14.00
CA SER A 483 6.49 1.96 -13.88
C SER A 483 5.73 1.15 -14.93
N GLU A 484 4.48 1.52 -15.20
CA GLU A 484 3.63 0.88 -16.20
C GLU A 484 4.15 1.17 -17.62
N LEU A 485 4.55 2.41 -17.89
CA LEU A 485 5.19 2.78 -19.16
C LEU A 485 6.52 2.03 -19.35
N ALA A 486 7.37 1.99 -18.34
CA ALA A 486 8.64 1.26 -18.38
C ALA A 486 8.40 -0.25 -18.55
N PHE A 487 7.36 -0.80 -17.91
CA PHE A 487 6.94 -2.18 -18.09
C PHE A 487 6.49 -2.43 -19.53
N GLU A 488 5.60 -1.60 -20.09
CA GLU A 488 5.10 -1.76 -21.46
C GLU A 488 6.23 -1.60 -22.50
N GLN A 489 7.17 -0.68 -22.28
CA GLN A 489 8.35 -0.51 -23.13
C GLN A 489 9.29 -1.74 -23.08
N ARG A 490 9.51 -2.33 -21.90
CA ARG A 490 10.31 -3.56 -21.76
C ARG A 490 9.56 -4.78 -22.30
N ALA A 491 8.26 -4.87 -22.03
CA ALA A 491 7.39 -5.93 -22.51
C ALA A 491 7.37 -5.94 -24.03
N GLY A 492 7.39 -4.80 -24.71
CA GLY A 492 7.52 -4.72 -26.17
C GLY A 492 8.69 -5.52 -26.76
N GLY A 493 9.79 -5.73 -26.00
CA GLY A 493 10.95 -6.52 -26.43
C GLY A 493 10.88 -8.03 -26.18
N THR A 494 10.02 -8.49 -25.26
CA THR A 494 9.87 -9.92 -24.86
C THR A 494 8.40 -10.35 -24.72
N CYS A 495 7.54 -9.69 -25.48
CA CYS A 495 6.13 -9.50 -25.15
C CYS A 495 5.34 -10.79 -24.88
N VAL A 496 5.56 -11.85 -25.67
CA VAL A 496 4.82 -13.11 -25.48
C VAL A 496 5.16 -13.77 -24.14
N ARG A 497 6.43 -13.74 -23.73
CA ARG A 497 6.88 -14.33 -22.45
C ARG A 497 6.37 -13.51 -21.27
N ALA A 498 6.51 -12.18 -21.34
CA ALA A 498 6.03 -11.29 -20.29
C ALA A 498 4.50 -11.39 -20.12
N ALA A 499 3.74 -11.35 -21.21
CA ALA A 499 2.29 -11.48 -21.18
C ALA A 499 1.83 -12.86 -20.67
N LEU A 500 2.56 -13.93 -20.99
CA LEU A 500 2.28 -15.25 -20.45
C LEU A 500 2.56 -15.33 -18.95
N GLU A 501 3.72 -14.86 -18.49
CA GLU A 501 4.07 -14.80 -17.06
C GLU A 501 3.03 -13.98 -16.27
N ASP A 502 2.55 -12.87 -16.85
CA ASP A 502 1.48 -12.04 -16.30
C ASP A 502 0.17 -12.81 -16.14
N ALA A 503 -0.29 -13.44 -17.22
CA ALA A 503 -1.56 -14.16 -17.22
C ALA A 503 -1.54 -15.37 -16.26
N LEU A 504 -0.40 -16.06 -16.17
CA LEU A 504 -0.18 -17.15 -15.20
C LEU A 504 -0.22 -16.63 -13.76
N ALA A 505 0.45 -15.51 -13.47
CA ALA A 505 0.43 -14.90 -12.14
C ALA A 505 -0.99 -14.43 -11.76
N GLN A 506 -1.74 -13.87 -12.69
CA GLN A 506 -3.13 -13.47 -12.48
C GLN A 506 -4.03 -14.67 -12.17
N ALA A 507 -3.89 -15.78 -12.92
CA ALA A 507 -4.64 -17.01 -12.67
C ALA A 507 -4.33 -17.59 -11.27
N ALA A 508 -3.06 -17.63 -10.87
CA ALA A 508 -2.65 -18.09 -9.54
C ALA A 508 -3.21 -17.20 -8.41
N ARG A 509 -3.15 -15.86 -8.56
CA ARG A 509 -3.75 -14.92 -7.60
C ARG A 509 -5.27 -15.06 -7.53
N ALA A 510 -5.94 -15.30 -8.65
CA ALA A 510 -7.38 -15.54 -8.68
C ALA A 510 -7.75 -16.81 -7.90
N ARG A 511 -7.02 -17.91 -8.10
CA ARG A 511 -7.19 -19.15 -7.31
C ARG A 511 -6.99 -18.91 -5.83
N ALA A 512 -5.87 -18.30 -5.43
CA ALA A 512 -5.55 -18.05 -4.02
C ALA A 512 -6.66 -17.21 -3.33
N ARG A 513 -7.20 -16.20 -4.01
CA ARG A 513 -8.31 -15.39 -3.48
C ARG A 513 -9.61 -16.17 -3.33
N ARG A 514 -9.96 -17.01 -4.31
CA ARG A 514 -11.15 -17.87 -4.23
C ARG A 514 -11.03 -18.83 -3.05
N VAL A 515 -9.89 -19.52 -2.94
CA VAL A 515 -9.61 -20.46 -1.84
C VAL A 515 -9.67 -19.76 -0.49
N GLY A 516 -8.98 -18.63 -0.30
CA GLY A 516 -9.02 -17.90 0.97
C GLY A 516 -10.42 -17.38 1.33
N THR A 517 -11.25 -17.03 0.34
CA THR A 517 -12.66 -16.67 0.58
C THR A 517 -13.47 -17.89 1.02
N ILE A 518 -13.29 -19.03 0.37
CA ILE A 518 -13.95 -20.30 0.72
C ILE A 518 -13.57 -20.75 2.12
N GLU A 519 -12.29 -20.68 2.49
CA GLU A 519 -11.78 -20.96 3.83
C GLU A 519 -12.41 -20.02 4.87
N SER A 520 -12.46 -18.72 4.60
CA SER A 520 -13.11 -17.77 5.51
C SER A 520 -14.59 -18.07 5.72
N LEU A 521 -15.32 -18.51 4.69
CA LEU A 521 -16.72 -18.93 4.82
C LEU A 521 -16.87 -20.25 5.60
N LEU A 522 -15.94 -21.20 5.40
CA LEU A 522 -15.89 -22.46 6.14
C LEU A 522 -15.63 -22.20 7.63
N ASP A 523 -14.62 -21.40 7.96
CA ASP A 523 -14.25 -21.03 9.32
C ASP A 523 -15.37 -20.26 10.04
N ALA A 524 -16.15 -19.46 9.30
CA ALA A 524 -17.32 -18.78 9.81
C ALA A 524 -18.51 -19.72 10.10
N GLY A 525 -18.42 -20.98 9.69
CA GLY A 525 -19.51 -21.96 9.75
C GLY A 525 -20.65 -21.65 8.76
N LEU A 526 -20.36 -20.89 7.71
CA LEU A 526 -21.33 -20.49 6.68
C LEU A 526 -21.32 -21.42 5.46
N LEU A 527 -20.36 -22.33 5.40
CA LEU A 527 -20.20 -23.29 4.31
C LEU A 527 -19.90 -24.68 4.88
N ALA A 528 -20.52 -25.72 4.32
CA ALA A 528 -20.21 -27.09 4.71
C ALA A 528 -18.84 -27.51 4.16
N ALA A 529 -18.08 -28.32 4.92
CA ALA A 529 -16.75 -28.79 4.53
C ALA A 529 -16.74 -29.49 3.14
N LYS A 530 -17.82 -30.21 2.82
CA LYS A 530 -17.99 -30.87 1.51
C LYS A 530 -18.05 -29.85 0.36
N ASP A 531 -18.82 -28.78 0.54
CA ASP A 531 -19.00 -27.74 -0.48
C ASP A 531 -17.74 -26.87 -0.60
N ALA A 532 -17.09 -26.56 0.52
CA ALA A 532 -15.80 -25.89 0.55
C ALA A 532 -14.73 -26.66 -0.24
N LYS A 533 -14.60 -27.96 0.00
CA LYS A 533 -13.68 -28.83 -0.73
C LYS A 533 -13.99 -28.88 -2.22
N ALA A 534 -15.27 -29.01 -2.59
CA ALA A 534 -15.69 -29.02 -3.98
C ALA A 534 -15.39 -27.68 -4.70
N ALA A 535 -15.65 -26.56 -4.04
CA ALA A 535 -15.37 -25.23 -4.57
C ALA A 535 -13.86 -24.96 -4.71
N ALA A 536 -13.05 -25.36 -3.72
CA ALA A 536 -11.60 -25.24 -3.78
C ALA A 536 -11.00 -26.08 -4.91
N GLN A 537 -11.53 -27.30 -5.12
CA GLN A 537 -11.14 -28.14 -6.25
C GLN A 537 -11.48 -27.48 -7.59
N ARG A 538 -12.72 -26.97 -7.76
CA ARG A 538 -13.10 -26.24 -8.97
C ARG A 538 -12.20 -25.03 -9.24
N ALA A 539 -11.88 -24.24 -8.23
CA ALA A 539 -10.95 -23.11 -8.37
C ALA A 539 -9.55 -23.57 -8.79
N SER A 540 -9.12 -24.76 -8.38
CA SER A 540 -7.87 -25.36 -8.83
C SER A 540 -7.94 -25.87 -10.28
N ASP A 541 -9.06 -26.49 -10.65
CA ASP A 541 -9.28 -27.00 -12.01
C ASP A 541 -9.39 -25.85 -13.02
N GLU A 542 -10.06 -24.75 -12.65
CA GLU A 542 -10.16 -23.53 -13.47
C GLU A 542 -8.80 -22.83 -13.65
N GLU A 543 -7.95 -22.82 -12.63
CA GLU A 543 -6.58 -22.31 -12.74
C GLU A 543 -5.76 -23.19 -13.68
N ALA A 544 -5.85 -24.51 -13.53
CA ALA A 544 -5.21 -25.46 -14.43
C ALA A 544 -5.72 -25.31 -15.88
N ASP A 545 -7.02 -25.10 -16.07
CA ASP A 545 -7.63 -24.82 -17.38
C ASP A 545 -7.18 -23.49 -17.96
N ALA A 546 -7.14 -22.43 -17.16
CA ALA A 546 -6.63 -21.14 -17.58
C ALA A 546 -5.16 -21.26 -18.02
N ARG A 547 -4.33 -21.96 -17.25
CA ARG A 547 -2.95 -22.27 -17.63
C ARG A 547 -2.89 -23.04 -18.94
N ARG A 548 -3.65 -24.13 -19.09
CA ARG A 548 -3.71 -24.92 -20.33
C ARG A 548 -4.08 -24.06 -21.54
N ARG A 549 -5.10 -23.21 -21.40
CA ARG A 549 -5.52 -22.28 -22.47
C ARG A 549 -4.44 -21.27 -22.81
N LEU A 550 -3.76 -20.70 -21.82
CA LEU A 550 -2.67 -19.75 -22.03
C LEU A 550 -1.46 -20.37 -22.74
N PHE A 551 -1.16 -21.65 -22.48
CA PHE A 551 -0.12 -22.37 -23.22
C PHE A 551 -0.57 -22.82 -24.61
N ALA A 552 -1.87 -23.08 -24.83
CA ALA A 552 -2.42 -23.46 -26.12
C ALA A 552 -2.59 -22.27 -27.08
N ALA A 553 -2.91 -21.09 -26.54
CA ALA A 553 -3.05 -19.85 -27.28
C ALA A 553 -2.26 -18.76 -26.55
N LEU A 554 -1.00 -18.61 -26.96
CA LEU A 554 -0.12 -17.59 -26.40
C LEU A 554 -0.78 -16.21 -26.56
N PRO A 555 -0.75 -15.36 -25.52
CA PRO A 555 -1.36 -14.04 -25.58
C PRO A 555 -0.77 -13.23 -26.74
N ALA A 556 -1.65 -12.72 -27.60
CA ALA A 556 -1.26 -11.85 -28.68
C ALA A 556 -0.74 -10.52 -28.10
N CYS A 557 0.41 -10.10 -28.60
CA CYS A 557 0.99 -8.82 -28.24
C CYS A 557 0.24 -7.70 -28.97
N PRO A 558 -0.44 -6.78 -28.27
CA PRO A 558 -0.93 -5.61 -28.94
C PRO A 558 0.25 -4.85 -29.54
N PRO A 559 0.14 -4.30 -30.76
CA PRO A 559 1.18 -3.45 -31.31
C PRO A 559 1.42 -2.26 -30.37
N ALA A 560 2.64 -1.73 -30.36
CA ALA A 560 2.96 -0.51 -29.63
C ALA A 560 2.01 0.61 -30.09
N ASP A 561 1.02 0.91 -29.26
CA ASP A 561 0.02 1.93 -29.55
C ASP A 561 0.48 3.27 -28.96
N THR A 562 0.86 4.19 -29.85
CA THR A 562 1.23 5.55 -29.47
C THR A 562 0.12 6.26 -28.69
N ARG A 563 -1.15 5.89 -28.90
CA ARG A 563 -2.29 6.39 -28.10
C ARG A 563 -2.23 5.93 -26.66
N ARG A 564 -1.81 4.68 -26.41
CA ARG A 564 -1.65 4.16 -25.05
C ARG A 564 -0.51 4.85 -24.31
N GLU A 565 0.61 5.08 -24.99
CA GLU A 565 1.73 5.81 -24.42
C GLU A 565 1.35 7.25 -24.05
N GLN A 566 0.66 7.97 -24.95
CA GLN A 566 0.12 9.29 -24.68
C GLN A 566 -0.87 9.28 -23.51
N SER A 567 -1.70 8.25 -23.42
CA SER A 567 -2.68 8.13 -22.33
C SER A 567 -2.02 7.82 -20.99
N LEU A 568 -0.93 7.04 -20.96
CA LEU A 568 -0.09 6.84 -19.77
C LEU A 568 0.59 8.14 -19.33
N ARG A 569 1.06 8.97 -20.27
CA ARG A 569 1.57 10.31 -19.95
C ARG A 569 0.49 11.22 -19.36
N LYS A 570 -0.73 11.20 -19.89
CA LYS A 570 -1.87 11.91 -19.30
C LYS A 570 -2.20 11.39 -17.90
N ALA A 571 -2.12 10.07 -17.70
CA ALA A 571 -2.32 9.45 -16.39
C ALA A 571 -1.25 9.89 -15.36
N ALA A 572 0.01 10.08 -15.79
CA ALA A 572 1.05 10.66 -14.94
C ALA A 572 0.72 12.10 -14.50
N LEU A 573 0.11 12.90 -15.37
CA LEU A 573 -0.36 14.25 -15.01
C LEU A 573 -1.47 14.23 -13.96
N LEU A 574 -2.37 13.24 -14.00
CA LEU A 574 -3.38 13.04 -12.96
C LEU A 574 -2.71 12.77 -11.61
N VAL A 575 -1.74 11.86 -11.56
CA VAL A 575 -1.00 11.57 -10.31
C VAL A 575 -0.33 12.85 -9.78
N ALA A 576 0.33 13.61 -10.64
CA ALA A 576 0.97 14.87 -10.24
C ALA A 576 -0.03 15.92 -9.73
N GLU A 577 -1.23 16.00 -10.31
CA GLU A 577 -2.30 16.89 -9.85
C GLU A 577 -2.83 16.49 -8.48
N ALA A 578 -3.08 15.20 -8.27
CA ALA A 578 -3.46 14.66 -6.97
C ALA A 578 -2.41 15.06 -5.92
N SER A 579 -1.13 14.76 -6.14
CA SER A 579 -0.02 15.11 -5.23
C SER A 579 0.13 16.62 -4.98
N ARG A 580 -0.25 17.50 -5.92
CA ARG A 580 -0.31 18.95 -5.68
C ARG A 580 -1.43 19.31 -4.72
N ALA A 581 -2.62 18.73 -4.89
CA ALA A 581 -3.75 18.97 -4.00
C ALA A 581 -3.48 18.49 -2.57
N GLU A 582 -2.79 17.35 -2.40
CA GLU A 582 -2.42 16.85 -1.06
C GLU A 582 -1.43 17.80 -0.37
N ARG A 583 -0.40 18.27 -1.09
CA ARG A 583 0.58 19.23 -0.56
C ARG A 583 -0.10 20.54 -0.14
N ALA A 584 -1.03 21.05 -0.93
CA ALA A 584 -1.78 22.25 -0.60
C ALA A 584 -2.58 22.09 0.70
N LEU A 585 -3.19 20.92 0.95
CA LEU A 585 -3.87 20.65 2.22
C LEU A 585 -2.87 20.67 3.40
N ARG A 586 -1.70 20.04 3.25
CA ARG A 586 -0.69 20.00 4.32
C ARG A 586 -0.16 21.37 4.66
N GLU A 587 0.15 22.18 3.65
CA GLU A 587 0.58 23.56 3.85
C GLU A 587 -0.48 24.39 4.58
N ARG A 588 -1.77 24.16 4.30
CA ARG A 588 -2.86 24.82 5.02
C ARG A 588 -2.90 24.39 6.48
N LYS A 589 -2.87 23.08 6.77
CA LYS A 589 -2.88 22.56 8.15
C LYS A 589 -1.67 23.03 8.96
N ALA A 590 -0.48 23.00 8.36
CA ALA A 590 0.73 23.52 9.00
C ALA A 590 0.63 25.02 9.33
N LYS A 591 -0.09 25.81 8.52
CA LYS A 591 -0.34 27.23 8.84
C LYS A 591 -1.33 27.40 9.98
N GLU A 592 -2.40 26.60 10.00
CA GLU A 592 -3.41 26.60 11.07
C GLU A 592 -2.77 26.24 12.43
N GLU A 593 -1.98 25.16 12.50
CA GLU A 593 -1.24 24.75 13.72
C GLU A 593 -0.25 25.82 14.19
N ASN A 594 0.39 26.54 13.26
CA ASN A 594 1.32 27.62 13.59
C ASN A 594 0.61 28.91 14.07
N HIS A 595 -0.66 29.11 13.73
CA HIS A 595 -1.48 30.19 14.31
C HIS A 595 -1.93 29.82 15.71
N GLU A 596 -2.43 28.60 15.92
CA GLU A 596 -2.85 28.12 17.25
C GLU A 596 -1.72 28.10 18.29
N ARG A 597 -0.46 27.97 17.89
CA ARG A 597 0.70 28.04 18.80
C ARG A 597 1.12 29.46 19.18
N LYS A 598 0.66 30.47 18.45
CA LYS A 598 1.04 31.88 18.65
C LYS A 598 0.02 32.65 19.49
N ASP A 599 -1.20 32.15 19.55
CA ASP A 599 -2.26 32.61 20.45
C ASP A 599 -2.15 31.90 21.81
#